data_AF-A0A966GGU0-F1
#
_entry.id   AF-A0A966GGU0-F1
#
_cell.length_a   1.000
_cell.length_b   1.000
_cell.length_c   1.000
_cell.angle_alpha   90.00
_cell.angle_beta   90.00
_cell.angle_gamma   90.00
#
_symmetry.space_group_name_H-M   'P 1'
#
loop_
_entity.id
_entity.type
_entity.pdbx_description
1 polymer ?
#
loop_
_entity_poly.entity_id
_entity_poly.type
_entity_poly.pdbx_seq_one_letter_code
_entity_poly.pdbx_strand_id
1 'polypeptide(L)'
;MARPKIALIGAGQIGGTLAHLVALKELGDVVLFDIAEGTPQGKALDIAQSGPSEGFDATLKGANSYEDIADADVCIVTAGVPRKPGMSRDDLLGINLRVMKAVGEGIGKHAPGAFVICITNPLDAMVWALRQFSGLPHHMVCGMAGVLDSARFRHFLAVEFGVSMRDVTAFVLGGHGDTMVPLTRYSTVAGIPLPDLVAMGWTSQEKLDAIVQRTRDGGAEIVGLLKTGSAFYAPATSAIEMAEAYLKDQKRVLPCAAHVDGAYGLDGFYVGVPTVIGAGGIERVVEIKMNAEEQAMFAKSVDAVKGLVAACKSIDASLA
;
A
#
# COMPACT_ATOMS: atom_id res chain seq x y z
N MET A 1 2.81 29.51 2.00
CA MET A 1 1.77 28.50 1.71
C MET A 1 1.54 27.69 2.97
N ALA A 2 0.33 27.18 3.20
CA ALA A 2 0.08 26.25 4.30
C ALA A 2 0.90 24.97 4.07
N ARG A 3 1.43 24.35 5.14
CA ARG A 3 2.09 23.04 5.04
C ARG A 3 1.05 21.98 4.70
N PRO A 4 1.40 20.95 3.90
CA PRO A 4 0.52 19.81 3.74
C PRO A 4 0.21 19.16 5.09
N LYS A 5 -0.98 18.61 5.23
CA LYS A 5 -1.43 17.89 6.42
C LYS A 5 -1.64 16.42 6.10
N ILE A 6 -0.92 15.54 6.79
CA ILE A 6 -1.00 14.09 6.62
C ILE A 6 -1.66 13.48 7.86
N ALA A 7 -2.84 12.89 7.66
CA ALA A 7 -3.54 12.14 8.68
C ALA A 7 -3.19 10.65 8.60
N LEU A 8 -2.75 10.08 9.71
CA LEU A 8 -2.33 8.69 9.83
C LEU A 8 -3.32 7.96 10.72
N ILE A 9 -4.20 7.16 10.12
CA ILE A 9 -5.30 6.48 10.80
C ILE A 9 -4.81 5.10 11.26
N GLY A 10 -4.52 5.00 12.55
CA GLY A 10 -3.84 3.88 13.21
C GLY A 10 -2.43 4.29 13.64
N ALA A 11 -2.15 4.22 14.95
CA ALA A 11 -0.88 4.59 15.57
C ALA A 11 -0.01 3.37 15.93
N GLY A 12 -0.18 2.26 15.21
CA GLY A 12 0.60 1.03 15.38
C GLY A 12 2.06 1.16 14.93
N GLN A 13 2.71 0.04 14.62
CA GLN A 13 4.11 0.05 14.15
C GLN A 13 4.24 0.83 12.82
N ILE A 14 3.40 0.52 11.83
CA ILE A 14 3.39 1.23 10.54
C ILE A 14 3.07 2.71 10.75
N GLY A 15 2.01 3.05 11.50
CA GLY A 15 1.63 4.44 11.77
C GLY A 15 2.74 5.28 12.40
N GLY A 16 3.45 4.74 13.40
CA GLY A 16 4.60 5.42 14.00
C GLY A 16 5.76 5.61 13.02
N THR A 17 6.08 4.59 12.22
CA THR A 17 7.11 4.71 11.18
C THR A 17 6.71 5.72 10.09
N LEU A 18 5.44 5.76 9.69
CA LEU A 18 4.91 6.75 8.75
C LEU A 18 5.09 8.17 9.31
N ALA A 19 4.67 8.42 10.55
CA ALA A 19 4.80 9.73 11.19
C ALA A 19 6.26 10.20 11.22
N HIS A 20 7.17 9.30 11.58
CA HIS A 20 8.59 9.60 11.61
C HIS A 20 9.15 9.89 10.21
N LEU A 21 8.79 9.09 9.20
CA LEU A 21 9.23 9.30 7.82
C LEU A 21 8.66 10.58 7.18
N VAL A 22 7.41 10.94 7.50
CA VAL A 22 6.82 12.21 7.07
C VAL A 22 7.65 13.38 7.58
N ALA A 23 8.00 13.35 8.87
CA ALA A 23 8.79 14.39 9.52
C ALA A 23 10.21 14.47 8.95
N LEU A 24 10.95 13.36 8.87
CA LEU A 24 12.31 13.31 8.34
C LEU A 24 12.43 13.74 6.86
N LYS A 25 11.35 13.59 6.09
CA LYS A 25 11.28 14.00 4.68
C LYS A 25 10.64 15.38 4.49
N GLU A 26 10.28 16.04 5.59
CA GLU A 26 9.62 17.35 5.62
C GLU A 26 8.39 17.42 4.70
N LEU A 27 7.57 16.36 4.67
CA LEU A 27 6.42 16.28 3.78
C LEU A 27 5.23 17.11 4.25
N GLY A 28 5.19 17.48 5.54
CA GLY A 28 4.11 18.28 6.11
C GLY A 28 3.89 18.04 7.60
N ASP A 29 2.79 18.59 8.12
CA ASP A 29 2.32 18.37 9.47
C ASP A 29 1.60 17.02 9.59
N VAL A 30 1.66 16.39 10.76
CA VAL A 30 1.13 15.04 11.01
C VAL A 30 0.04 15.05 12.07
N VAL A 31 -1.07 14.36 11.77
CA VAL A 31 -2.04 13.93 12.77
C VAL A 31 -2.03 12.41 12.87
N LEU A 32 -1.61 11.89 14.02
CA LEU A 32 -1.60 10.46 14.32
C LEU A 32 -2.89 10.12 15.07
N PHE A 33 -3.81 9.41 14.42
CA PHE A 33 -5.09 9.03 15.00
C PHE A 33 -5.07 7.57 15.46
N ASP A 34 -5.65 7.28 16.62
CA ASP A 34 -6.00 5.92 17.02
C ASP A 34 -7.22 5.95 17.95
N ILE A 35 -7.90 4.81 18.13
CA ILE A 35 -8.93 4.68 19.16
C ILE A 35 -8.31 4.43 20.55
N ALA A 36 -7.08 3.91 20.60
CA ALA A 36 -6.35 3.69 21.83
C ALA A 36 -5.81 5.03 22.37
N GLU A 37 -6.33 5.49 23.51
CA GLU A 37 -5.85 6.70 24.17
C GLU A 37 -4.35 6.58 24.55
N GLY A 38 -3.63 7.68 24.46
CA GLY A 38 -2.23 7.80 24.87
C GLY A 38 -1.21 7.38 23.82
N THR A 39 -1.45 6.29 23.09
CA THR A 39 -0.50 5.81 22.05
C THR A 39 -0.23 6.85 20.95
N PRO A 40 -1.24 7.44 20.28
CA PRO A 40 -0.99 8.44 19.25
C PRO A 40 -0.31 9.69 19.81
N GLN A 41 -0.66 10.14 21.01
CA GLN A 41 -0.08 11.31 21.66
C GLN A 41 1.38 11.08 22.04
N GLY A 42 1.67 9.93 22.67
CA GLY A 42 3.02 9.58 23.08
C GLY A 42 3.96 9.49 21.89
N LYS A 43 3.56 8.82 20.81
CA LYS A 43 4.36 8.72 19.58
C LYS A 43 4.53 10.07 18.89
N ALA A 44 3.48 10.89 18.80
CA ALA A 44 3.58 12.21 18.20
C ALA A 44 4.55 13.12 18.98
N LEU A 45 4.49 13.08 20.32
CA LEU A 45 5.39 13.85 21.18
C LEU A 45 6.84 13.36 21.06
N ASP A 46 7.07 12.06 21.09
CA ASP A 46 8.41 11.46 20.98
C ASP A 46 9.08 11.83 19.64
N ILE A 47 8.35 11.71 18.53
CA ILE A 47 8.85 12.14 17.22
C ILE A 47 9.07 13.66 17.20
N ALA A 48 8.16 14.48 17.72
CA ALA A 48 8.37 15.93 17.78
C ALA A 48 9.63 16.31 18.58
N GLN A 49 9.97 15.55 19.62
CA GLN A 49 11.18 15.73 20.42
C GLN A 49 12.47 15.35 19.66
N SER A 50 12.40 14.51 18.62
CA SER A 50 13.55 14.26 17.74
C SER A 50 13.82 15.40 16.76
N GLY A 51 12.82 16.25 16.49
CA GLY A 51 12.88 17.38 15.55
C GLY A 51 14.11 18.28 15.68
N PRO A 52 14.45 18.80 16.87
CA PRO A 52 15.64 19.64 17.05
C PRO A 52 16.96 18.95 16.71
N SER A 53 17.03 17.62 16.84
CA SER A 53 18.24 16.84 16.52
C SER A 53 18.34 16.50 15.03
N GLU A 54 17.22 16.17 14.41
CA GLU A 54 17.13 15.79 12.99
C GLU A 54 17.00 17.01 12.06
N GLY A 55 16.60 18.17 12.59
CA GLY A 55 16.54 19.44 11.87
C GLY A 55 15.29 19.62 11.00
N PHE A 56 14.18 18.95 11.30
CA PHE A 56 12.91 19.14 10.60
C PHE A 56 11.97 20.10 11.35
N ASP A 57 11.14 20.83 10.60
CA ASP A 57 10.05 21.64 11.14
C ASP A 57 8.67 21.07 10.75
N ALA A 58 8.01 20.34 11.66
CA ALA A 58 6.67 19.80 11.46
C ALA A 58 5.86 19.82 12.77
N THR A 59 4.57 20.09 12.67
CA THR A 59 3.63 19.93 13.79
C THR A 59 3.18 18.48 13.85
N LEU A 60 3.36 17.81 14.99
CA LEU A 60 2.85 16.46 15.21
C LEU A 60 1.81 16.47 16.34
N LYS A 61 0.62 15.92 16.05
CA LYS A 61 -0.49 15.81 17.02
C LYS A 61 -0.97 14.38 17.10
N GLY A 62 -1.10 13.86 18.32
CA GLY A 62 -1.88 12.65 18.57
C GLY A 62 -3.36 12.96 18.76
N ALA A 63 -4.24 12.14 18.18
CA ALA A 63 -5.69 12.36 18.18
C ALA A 63 -6.46 11.06 18.44
N ASN A 64 -7.67 11.20 18.99
CA ASN A 64 -8.66 10.15 19.11
C ASN A 64 -10.03 10.54 18.50
N SER A 65 -10.12 11.74 17.89
CA SER A 65 -11.30 12.24 17.18
C SER A 65 -11.00 12.46 15.70
N TYR A 66 -11.94 12.11 14.81
CA TYR A 66 -11.82 12.41 13.38
C TYR A 66 -11.91 13.90 13.07
N GLU A 67 -12.39 14.74 13.99
CA GLU A 67 -12.34 16.19 13.80
C GLU A 67 -10.90 16.71 13.62
N ASP A 68 -9.94 16.04 14.24
CA ASP A 68 -8.52 16.43 14.15
C ASP A 68 -7.92 16.15 12.77
N ILE A 69 -8.53 15.29 11.96
CA ILE A 69 -8.08 15.02 10.58
C ILE A 69 -8.65 16.02 9.57
N ALA A 70 -9.39 17.03 10.02
CA ALA A 70 -10.02 18.03 9.16
C ALA A 70 -9.04 18.58 8.11
N ASP A 71 -9.49 18.61 6.85
CA ASP A 71 -8.75 19.17 5.71
C ASP A 71 -7.37 18.53 5.47
N ALA A 72 -7.18 17.26 5.85
CA ALA A 72 -5.97 16.53 5.51
C ALA A 72 -5.82 16.39 3.99
N ASP A 73 -4.61 16.65 3.46
CA ASP A 73 -4.27 16.46 2.06
C ASP A 73 -4.09 14.96 1.72
N VAL A 74 -3.56 14.20 2.68
CA VAL A 74 -3.34 12.75 2.57
C VAL A 74 -3.83 12.04 3.83
N CYS A 75 -4.58 10.94 3.64
CA CYS A 75 -5.00 10.04 4.71
C CYS A 75 -4.38 8.65 4.47
N ILE A 76 -3.51 8.17 5.37
CA ILE A 76 -2.94 6.82 5.29
C ILE A 76 -3.58 5.93 6.35
N VAL A 77 -4.24 4.86 5.92
CA VAL A 77 -5.05 3.99 6.78
C VAL A 77 -4.33 2.69 7.09
N THR A 78 -3.91 2.55 8.35
CA THR A 78 -3.32 1.33 8.92
C THR A 78 -4.21 0.67 9.97
N ALA A 79 -5.32 1.33 10.34
CA ALA A 79 -6.27 0.85 11.32
C ALA A 79 -6.90 -0.49 10.92
N GLY A 80 -7.04 -1.38 11.89
CA GLY A 80 -7.54 -2.74 11.71
C GLY A 80 -6.79 -3.72 12.59
N VAL A 81 -7.17 -4.98 12.52
CA VAL A 81 -6.48 -6.07 13.22
C VAL A 81 -5.66 -6.89 12.23
N PRO A 82 -4.44 -7.33 12.62
CA PRO A 82 -3.73 -8.33 11.85
C PRO A 82 -4.40 -9.70 12.03
N ARG A 83 -4.16 -10.62 11.08
CA ARG A 83 -4.60 -12.01 11.23
C ARG A 83 -3.92 -12.62 12.46
N LYS A 84 -4.70 -13.20 13.36
CA LYS A 84 -4.21 -13.92 14.55
C LYS A 84 -4.23 -15.43 14.33
N PRO A 85 -3.39 -16.22 15.03
CA PRO A 85 -3.52 -17.68 15.04
C PRO A 85 -4.95 -18.10 15.39
N GLY A 86 -5.51 -19.03 14.61
CA GLY A 86 -6.88 -19.51 14.77
C GLY A 86 -7.99 -18.64 14.16
N MET A 87 -7.67 -17.45 13.63
CA MET A 87 -8.64 -16.57 12.98
C MET A 87 -8.93 -17.02 11.53
N SER A 88 -10.21 -17.18 11.18
CA SER A 88 -10.63 -17.46 9.81
C SER A 88 -10.45 -16.23 8.91
N ARG A 89 -10.49 -16.43 7.59
CA ARG A 89 -10.44 -15.33 6.63
C ARG A 89 -11.66 -14.42 6.76
N ASP A 90 -12.82 -14.99 7.02
CA ASP A 90 -14.10 -14.27 7.12
C ASP A 90 -14.18 -13.47 8.42
N ASP A 91 -13.64 -13.98 9.53
CA ASP A 91 -13.54 -13.23 10.80
C ASP A 91 -12.70 -11.97 10.64
N LEU A 92 -11.52 -12.11 10.01
CA LEU A 92 -10.64 -10.98 9.73
C LEU A 92 -11.33 -9.96 8.84
N LEU A 93 -11.99 -10.44 7.78
CA LEU A 93 -12.71 -9.61 6.84
C LEU A 93 -13.82 -8.83 7.53
N GLY A 94 -14.68 -9.48 8.33
CA GLY A 94 -15.78 -8.83 9.03
C GLY A 94 -15.34 -7.85 10.12
N ILE A 95 -14.21 -8.09 10.80
CA ILE A 95 -13.65 -7.11 11.75
C ILE A 95 -13.15 -5.88 10.99
N ASN A 96 -12.27 -6.07 10.00
CA ASN A 96 -11.67 -4.94 9.31
C ASN A 96 -12.67 -4.19 8.43
N LEU A 97 -13.72 -4.83 7.93
CA LEU A 97 -14.81 -4.16 7.21
C LEU A 97 -15.53 -3.13 8.10
N ARG A 98 -15.82 -3.46 9.35
CA ARG A 98 -16.40 -2.52 10.33
C ARG A 98 -15.46 -1.36 10.64
N VAL A 99 -14.15 -1.64 10.71
CA VAL A 99 -13.13 -0.58 10.86
C VAL A 99 -13.12 0.33 9.63
N MET A 100 -13.12 -0.23 8.41
CA MET A 100 -13.18 0.56 7.17
C MET A 100 -14.45 1.40 7.06
N LYS A 101 -15.57 0.94 7.60
CA LYS A 101 -16.80 1.76 7.69
C LYS A 101 -16.60 3.00 8.55
N ALA A 102 -16.16 2.81 9.79
CA ALA A 102 -15.93 3.93 10.72
C ALA A 102 -14.85 4.90 10.20
N VAL A 103 -13.77 4.37 9.62
CA VAL A 103 -12.70 5.19 9.01
C VAL A 103 -13.21 5.91 7.77
N GLY A 104 -13.94 5.23 6.90
CA GLY A 104 -14.49 5.80 5.67
C GLY A 104 -15.44 6.94 5.96
N GLU A 105 -16.40 6.75 6.86
CA GLU A 105 -17.35 7.79 7.30
C GLU A 105 -16.62 8.98 7.94
N GLY A 106 -15.59 8.72 8.75
CA GLY A 106 -14.75 9.77 9.35
C GLY A 106 -14.00 10.60 8.31
N ILE A 107 -13.35 9.94 7.34
CA ILE A 107 -12.66 10.61 6.23
C ILE A 107 -13.64 11.38 5.35
N GLY A 108 -14.76 10.77 4.95
CA GLY A 108 -15.75 11.42 4.09
C GLY A 108 -16.35 12.67 4.73
N LYS A 109 -16.50 12.70 6.06
CA LYS A 109 -17.02 13.86 6.79
C LYS A 109 -15.98 14.96 7.02
N HIS A 110 -14.73 14.59 7.35
CA HIS A 110 -13.73 15.55 7.84
C HIS A 110 -12.63 15.88 6.84
N ALA A 111 -12.29 14.97 5.91
CA ALA A 111 -11.25 15.16 4.91
C ALA A 111 -11.71 14.70 3.51
N PRO A 112 -12.82 15.25 2.96
CA PRO A 112 -13.39 14.81 1.68
C PRO A 112 -12.49 15.06 0.47
N GLY A 113 -11.49 15.94 0.59
CA GLY A 113 -10.50 16.23 -0.45
C GLY A 113 -9.21 15.42 -0.37
N ALA A 114 -9.07 14.53 0.62
CA ALA A 114 -7.83 13.81 0.86
C ALA A 114 -7.53 12.76 -0.22
N PHE A 115 -6.24 12.58 -0.52
CA PHE A 115 -5.75 11.37 -1.17
C PHE A 115 -5.59 10.26 -0.13
N VAL A 116 -6.33 9.17 -0.30
CA VAL A 116 -6.42 8.08 0.68
C VAL A 116 -5.58 6.89 0.23
N ILE A 117 -4.67 6.45 1.10
CA ILE A 117 -3.81 5.28 0.91
C ILE A 117 -4.17 4.23 1.97
N CYS A 118 -4.83 3.16 1.56
CA CYS A 118 -5.19 2.04 2.43
C CYS A 118 -4.02 1.04 2.56
N ILE A 119 -3.79 0.52 3.76
CA ILE A 119 -2.81 -0.54 4.07
C ILE A 119 -3.48 -1.73 4.79
N THR A 120 -4.72 -1.54 5.29
CA THR A 120 -5.47 -2.54 6.04
C THR A 120 -5.74 -3.78 5.20
N ASN A 121 -5.51 -4.97 5.77
CA ASN A 121 -5.71 -6.23 5.08
C ASN A 121 -7.11 -6.83 5.33
N PRO A 122 -7.66 -7.64 4.40
CA PRO A 122 -7.14 -7.98 3.07
C PRO A 122 -7.20 -6.81 2.08
N LEU A 123 -6.05 -6.39 1.56
CA LEU A 123 -5.86 -5.04 1.00
C LEU A 123 -6.85 -4.65 -0.08
N ASP A 124 -6.98 -5.43 -1.15
CA ASP A 124 -7.84 -5.10 -2.31
C ASP A 124 -9.32 -4.95 -1.92
N ALA A 125 -9.78 -5.74 -0.94
CA ALA A 125 -11.14 -5.66 -0.42
C ALA A 125 -11.35 -4.47 0.52
N MET A 126 -10.35 -4.17 1.36
CA MET A 126 -10.41 -3.05 2.31
C MET A 126 -10.33 -1.70 1.62
N VAL A 127 -9.49 -1.54 0.58
CA VAL A 127 -9.47 -0.30 -0.21
C VAL A 127 -10.79 -0.08 -0.95
N TRP A 128 -11.37 -1.15 -1.52
CA TRP A 128 -12.68 -1.08 -2.14
C TRP A 128 -13.76 -0.65 -1.14
N ALA A 129 -13.84 -1.30 0.02
CA ALA A 129 -14.83 -1.00 1.05
C ALA A 129 -14.64 0.41 1.62
N LEU A 130 -13.39 0.81 1.88
CA LEU A 130 -13.06 2.15 2.37
C LEU A 130 -13.54 3.22 1.39
N ARG A 131 -13.35 3.02 0.08
CA ARG A 131 -13.91 3.91 -0.93
C ARG A 131 -15.44 3.95 -0.89
N GLN A 132 -16.10 2.79 -0.79
CA GLN A 132 -17.57 2.76 -0.75
C GLN A 132 -18.12 3.52 0.46
N PHE A 133 -17.55 3.31 1.64
CA PHE A 133 -17.99 3.96 2.88
C PHE A 133 -17.64 5.44 2.95
N SER A 134 -16.52 5.86 2.36
CA SER A 134 -16.12 7.27 2.37
C SER A 134 -16.83 8.11 1.30
N GLY A 135 -17.29 7.47 0.22
CA GLY A 135 -17.92 8.17 -0.90
C GLY A 135 -16.95 8.99 -1.75
N LEU A 136 -15.63 8.91 -1.49
CA LEU A 136 -14.64 9.67 -2.24
C LEU A 136 -14.55 9.21 -3.71
N PRO A 137 -14.06 10.09 -4.61
CA PRO A 137 -13.77 9.71 -5.99
C PRO A 137 -12.80 8.52 -6.05
N HIS A 138 -13.02 7.60 -6.98
CA HIS A 138 -12.18 6.40 -7.12
C HIS A 138 -10.69 6.72 -7.31
N HIS A 139 -10.35 7.77 -8.04
CA HIS A 139 -8.97 8.20 -8.27
C HIS A 139 -8.31 8.80 -7.01
N MET A 140 -9.08 9.13 -5.97
CA MET A 140 -8.56 9.66 -4.71
C MET A 140 -8.38 8.58 -3.63
N VAL A 141 -8.69 7.31 -3.92
CA VAL A 141 -8.53 6.21 -2.96
C VAL A 141 -7.76 5.08 -3.63
N CYS A 142 -6.65 4.66 -3.04
CA CYS A 142 -5.82 3.56 -3.52
C CYS A 142 -5.29 2.71 -2.36
N GLY A 143 -4.74 1.53 -2.66
CA GLY A 143 -4.16 0.62 -1.68
C GLY A 143 -2.67 0.40 -1.91
N MET A 144 -1.88 0.48 -0.85
CA MET A 144 -0.46 0.16 -0.89
C MET A 144 -0.26 -1.35 -0.78
N ALA A 145 0.25 -1.95 -1.85
CA ALA A 145 0.68 -3.35 -1.90
C ALA A 145 1.83 -3.52 -2.89
N GLY A 146 1.60 -3.18 -4.17
CA GLY A 146 2.57 -3.40 -5.24
C GLY A 146 3.92 -2.71 -5.03
N VAL A 147 3.96 -1.51 -4.43
CA VAL A 147 5.23 -0.81 -4.13
C VAL A 147 6.09 -1.62 -3.15
N LEU A 148 5.46 -2.21 -2.11
CA LEU A 148 6.13 -3.07 -1.14
C LEU A 148 6.65 -4.35 -1.80
N ASP A 149 5.82 -4.99 -2.62
CA ASP A 149 6.19 -6.23 -3.28
C ASP A 149 7.30 -6.00 -4.32
N SER A 150 7.24 -4.88 -5.06
CA SER A 150 8.32 -4.41 -5.93
C SER A 150 9.60 -4.10 -5.14
N ALA A 151 9.51 -3.51 -3.94
CA ALA A 151 10.68 -3.26 -3.09
C ALA A 151 11.36 -4.58 -2.64
N ARG A 152 10.58 -5.59 -2.23
CA ARG A 152 11.11 -6.92 -1.90
C ARG A 152 11.78 -7.57 -3.09
N PHE A 153 11.11 -7.56 -4.25
CA PHE A 153 11.64 -8.18 -5.45
C PHE A 153 12.95 -7.50 -5.91
N ARG A 154 12.99 -6.16 -5.91
CA ARG A 154 14.21 -5.39 -6.20
C ARG A 154 15.34 -5.74 -5.25
N HIS A 155 15.07 -5.88 -3.96
CA HIS A 155 16.07 -6.28 -2.97
C HIS A 155 16.67 -7.66 -3.30
N PHE A 156 15.82 -8.68 -3.53
CA PHE A 156 16.30 -10.03 -3.80
C PHE A 156 17.08 -10.12 -5.12
N LEU A 157 16.61 -9.45 -6.17
CA LEU A 157 17.32 -9.38 -7.45
C LEU A 157 18.68 -8.68 -7.30
N ALA A 158 18.73 -7.55 -6.59
CA ALA A 158 19.98 -6.84 -6.35
C ALA A 158 21.02 -7.70 -5.61
N VAL A 159 20.57 -8.52 -4.65
CA VAL A 159 21.43 -9.48 -3.94
C VAL A 159 21.92 -10.59 -4.88
N GLU A 160 21.04 -11.20 -5.69
CA GLU A 160 21.43 -12.27 -6.63
C GLU A 160 22.45 -11.77 -7.67
N PHE A 161 22.24 -10.59 -8.23
CA PHE A 161 23.12 -10.04 -9.27
C PHE A 161 24.32 -9.27 -8.72
N GLY A 162 24.38 -9.02 -7.40
CA GLY A 162 25.46 -8.25 -6.77
C GLY A 162 25.53 -6.79 -7.23
N VAL A 163 24.38 -6.15 -7.43
CA VAL A 163 24.26 -4.77 -7.97
C VAL A 163 23.54 -3.84 -7.00
N SER A 164 23.58 -2.53 -7.28
CA SER A 164 22.83 -1.53 -6.54
C SER A 164 21.32 -1.68 -6.76
N MET A 165 20.53 -1.64 -5.68
CA MET A 165 19.05 -1.68 -5.75
C MET A 165 18.47 -0.48 -6.51
N ARG A 166 19.23 0.61 -6.66
CA ARG A 166 18.80 1.79 -7.45
C ARG A 166 18.72 1.49 -8.94
N ASP A 167 19.44 0.48 -9.40
CA ASP A 167 19.53 0.09 -10.80
C ASP A 167 18.62 -1.11 -11.12
N VAL A 168 17.83 -1.58 -10.15
CA VAL A 168 16.88 -2.69 -10.32
C VAL A 168 15.46 -2.14 -10.39
N THR A 169 14.74 -2.51 -11.43
CA THR A 169 13.30 -2.27 -11.57
C THR A 169 12.56 -3.60 -11.44
N ALA A 170 11.53 -3.64 -10.59
CA ALA A 170 10.64 -4.79 -10.46
C ALA A 170 9.21 -4.40 -10.83
N PHE A 171 8.56 -5.25 -11.60
CA PHE A 171 7.21 -5.05 -12.08
C PHE A 171 6.29 -6.14 -11.52
N VAL A 172 5.27 -5.73 -10.78
CA VAL A 172 4.30 -6.63 -10.12
C VAL A 172 2.87 -6.13 -10.36
N LEU A 173 1.95 -7.05 -10.60
CA LEU A 173 0.51 -6.83 -10.75
C LEU A 173 -0.29 -7.69 -9.75
N GLY A 174 -1.61 -7.52 -9.75
CA GLY A 174 -2.55 -8.37 -9.02
C GLY A 174 -2.67 -8.03 -7.54
N GLY A 175 -3.32 -8.91 -6.79
CA GLY A 175 -3.46 -8.77 -5.34
C GLY A 175 -2.16 -9.01 -4.57
N HIS A 176 -2.19 -8.75 -3.26
CA HIS A 176 -1.04 -8.96 -2.37
C HIS A 176 -0.87 -10.44 -1.95
N GLY A 177 0.37 -10.94 -1.93
CA GLY A 177 0.69 -12.31 -1.49
C GLY A 177 0.53 -13.36 -2.59
N ASP A 178 -0.19 -14.46 -2.30
CA ASP A 178 -0.35 -15.61 -3.21
C ASP A 178 -0.94 -15.22 -4.57
N THR A 179 -1.73 -14.15 -4.61
CA THR A 179 -2.40 -13.65 -5.82
C THR A 179 -1.56 -12.63 -6.59
N MET A 180 -0.35 -12.31 -6.13
CA MET A 180 0.55 -11.40 -6.85
C MET A 180 0.91 -11.97 -8.24
N VAL A 181 1.25 -11.10 -9.20
CA VAL A 181 1.70 -11.48 -10.54
C VAL A 181 3.01 -10.75 -10.87
N PRO A 182 4.17 -11.28 -10.47
CA PRO A 182 5.47 -10.73 -10.85
C PRO A 182 5.73 -10.93 -12.34
N LEU A 183 6.10 -9.85 -13.03
CA LEU A 183 6.40 -9.86 -14.46
C LEU A 183 7.91 -9.77 -14.67
N THR A 184 8.56 -10.93 -14.80
CA THR A 184 10.02 -11.02 -14.98
C THR A 184 10.48 -10.31 -16.25
N ARG A 185 9.71 -10.36 -17.34
CA ARG A 185 10.04 -9.67 -18.60
C ARG A 185 9.95 -8.14 -18.55
N TYR A 186 9.26 -7.58 -17.56
CA TYR A 186 9.22 -6.13 -17.31
C TYR A 186 10.06 -5.72 -16.10
N SER A 187 10.72 -6.68 -15.46
CA SER A 187 11.70 -6.42 -14.41
C SER A 187 13.09 -6.39 -15.05
N THR A 188 13.96 -5.48 -14.58
CA THR A 188 15.23 -5.22 -15.26
C THR A 188 16.35 -4.88 -14.28
N VAL A 189 17.60 -5.14 -14.68
CA VAL A 189 18.80 -4.51 -14.11
C VAL A 189 19.39 -3.58 -15.15
N ALA A 190 19.49 -2.29 -14.84
CA ALA A 190 19.97 -1.24 -15.75
C ALA A 190 19.28 -1.27 -17.14
N GLY A 191 17.99 -1.63 -17.18
CA GLY A 191 17.21 -1.76 -18.42
C GLY A 191 17.30 -3.12 -19.12
N ILE A 192 18.15 -4.04 -18.67
CA ILE A 192 18.25 -5.40 -19.21
C ILE A 192 17.19 -6.29 -18.55
N PRO A 193 16.25 -6.88 -19.31
CA PRO A 193 15.21 -7.77 -18.78
C PRO A 193 15.76 -9.01 -18.06
N LEU A 194 15.05 -9.49 -17.03
CA LEU A 194 15.49 -10.69 -16.29
C LEU A 194 15.65 -11.94 -17.17
N PRO A 195 14.78 -12.23 -18.17
CA PRO A 195 15.01 -13.35 -19.08
C PRO A 195 16.31 -13.24 -19.87
N ASP A 196 16.71 -12.03 -20.25
CA ASP A 196 17.97 -11.79 -20.96
C ASP A 196 19.16 -12.02 -20.02
N LEU A 197 19.05 -11.62 -18.74
CA LEU A 197 20.07 -11.91 -17.72
C LEU A 197 20.24 -13.42 -17.46
N VAL A 198 19.14 -14.19 -17.52
CA VAL A 198 19.22 -15.66 -17.49
C VAL A 198 19.94 -16.19 -18.73
N ALA A 199 19.58 -15.72 -19.93
CA ALA A 199 20.23 -16.13 -21.17
C ALA A 199 21.73 -15.74 -21.23
N MET A 200 22.10 -14.63 -20.58
CA MET A 200 23.49 -14.17 -20.44
C MET A 200 24.27 -14.93 -19.35
N GLY A 201 23.63 -15.83 -18.60
CA GLY A 201 24.28 -16.61 -17.55
C GLY A 201 24.57 -15.83 -16.25
N TRP A 202 23.93 -14.68 -16.03
CA TRP A 202 24.06 -13.93 -14.77
C TRP A 202 23.34 -14.62 -13.61
N THR A 203 22.27 -15.35 -13.90
CA THR A 203 21.56 -16.23 -12.97
C THR A 203 20.95 -17.41 -13.73
N SER A 204 20.37 -18.38 -13.01
CA SER A 204 19.61 -19.49 -13.62
C SER A 204 18.11 -19.24 -13.56
N GLN A 205 17.35 -19.90 -14.42
CA GLN A 205 15.88 -19.85 -14.37
C GLN A 205 15.36 -20.32 -13.00
N GLU A 206 15.93 -21.40 -12.45
CA GLU A 206 15.56 -21.93 -11.13
C GLU A 206 15.74 -20.90 -10.01
N LYS A 207 16.87 -20.18 -10.01
CA LYS A 207 17.10 -19.12 -9.01
C LYS A 207 16.14 -17.95 -9.19
N LEU A 208 15.89 -17.55 -10.43
CA LEU A 208 14.91 -16.50 -10.72
C LEU A 208 13.51 -16.89 -10.22
N ASP A 209 13.08 -18.13 -10.48
CA ASP A 209 11.79 -18.67 -10.01
C ASP A 209 11.72 -18.71 -8.48
N ALA A 210 12.82 -19.11 -7.81
CA ALA A 210 12.91 -19.07 -6.35
C ALA A 210 12.81 -17.65 -5.78
N ILE A 211 13.38 -16.65 -6.46
CA ILE A 211 13.25 -15.24 -6.06
C ILE A 211 11.80 -14.76 -6.24
N VAL A 212 11.15 -15.12 -7.35
CA VAL A 212 9.73 -14.82 -7.58
C VAL A 212 8.87 -15.41 -6.45
N GLN A 213 9.10 -16.67 -6.10
CA GLN A 213 8.38 -17.34 -5.02
C GLN A 213 8.66 -16.68 -3.65
N ARG A 214 9.92 -16.41 -3.32
CA ARG A 214 10.28 -15.70 -2.08
C ARG A 214 9.64 -14.31 -1.99
N THR A 215 9.44 -13.62 -3.12
CA THR A 215 8.72 -12.34 -3.13
C THR A 215 7.27 -12.52 -2.70
N ARG A 216 6.57 -13.56 -3.18
CA ARG A 216 5.20 -13.91 -2.75
C ARG A 216 5.15 -14.21 -1.25
N ASP A 217 6.15 -14.93 -0.76
CA ASP A 217 6.23 -15.36 0.64
C ASP A 217 6.84 -14.29 1.55
N GLY A 218 7.30 -13.15 1.02
CA GLY A 218 8.10 -12.18 1.77
C GLY A 218 7.39 -11.55 2.98
N GLY A 219 6.06 -11.51 2.97
CA GLY A 219 5.27 -11.16 4.15
C GLY A 219 5.37 -12.22 5.25
N ALA A 220 5.16 -13.49 4.88
CA ALA A 220 5.22 -14.63 5.78
C ALA A 220 6.63 -14.87 6.32
N GLU A 221 7.67 -14.66 5.49
CA GLU A 221 9.08 -14.73 5.90
C GLU A 221 9.35 -13.77 7.07
N ILE A 222 8.95 -12.50 6.96
CA ILE A 222 9.15 -11.51 8.03
C ILE A 222 8.33 -11.84 9.29
N VAL A 223 7.08 -12.29 9.14
CA VAL A 223 6.27 -12.74 10.29
C VAL A 223 6.96 -13.90 11.01
N GLY A 224 7.50 -14.86 10.26
CA GLY A 224 8.23 -16.01 10.79
C GLY A 224 9.51 -15.62 11.54
N LEU A 225 10.16 -14.53 11.15
CA LEU A 225 11.36 -13.99 11.81
C LEU A 225 11.05 -13.15 13.05
N LEU A 226 10.09 -12.22 12.96
CA LEU A 226 9.74 -11.32 14.06
C LEU A 226 9.03 -12.03 15.21
N LYS A 227 8.35 -13.16 14.94
CA LYS A 227 7.52 -13.96 15.87
C LYS A 227 6.29 -13.24 16.42
N THR A 228 6.38 -11.93 16.63
CA THR A 228 5.28 -11.06 17.05
C THR A 228 5.18 -9.87 16.10
N GLY A 229 4.02 -9.74 15.45
CA GLY A 229 3.77 -8.69 14.46
C GLY A 229 4.15 -9.06 13.03
N SER A 230 4.17 -8.05 12.16
CA SER A 230 4.42 -8.16 10.72
C SER A 230 5.41 -7.08 10.29
N ALA A 231 5.84 -7.10 9.03
CA ALA A 231 6.69 -6.04 8.48
C ALA A 231 6.06 -4.65 8.69
N PHE A 232 6.88 -3.64 8.98
CA PHE A 232 6.40 -2.27 9.17
C PHE A 232 7.28 -1.19 8.53
N TYR A 233 8.60 -1.37 8.49
CA TYR A 233 9.50 -0.43 7.80
C TYR A 233 9.23 -0.36 6.29
N ALA A 234 9.33 -1.48 5.56
CA ALA A 234 9.10 -1.49 4.12
C ALA A 234 7.65 -1.09 3.73
N PRO A 235 6.60 -1.53 4.44
CA PRO A 235 5.24 -1.03 4.21
C PRO A 235 5.10 0.49 4.40
N ALA A 236 5.66 1.05 5.49
CA ALA A 236 5.60 2.49 5.74
C ALA A 236 6.33 3.27 4.63
N THR A 237 7.56 2.90 4.29
CA THR A 237 8.33 3.55 3.22
C THR A 237 7.61 3.48 1.88
N SER A 238 6.93 2.37 1.58
CA SER A 238 6.16 2.20 0.33
C SER A 238 4.97 3.16 0.26
N ALA A 239 4.24 3.35 1.36
CA ALA A 239 3.14 4.31 1.41
C ALA A 239 3.62 5.76 1.39
N ILE A 240 4.77 6.06 2.00
CA ILE A 240 5.42 7.38 1.92
C ILE A 240 5.81 7.71 0.48
N GLU A 241 6.33 6.76 -0.28
CA GLU A 241 6.65 6.95 -1.70
C GLU A 241 5.41 7.34 -2.52
N MET A 242 4.26 6.72 -2.22
CA MET A 242 2.98 7.07 -2.85
C MET A 242 2.46 8.45 -2.41
N ALA A 243 2.53 8.77 -1.11
CA ALA A 243 2.11 10.07 -0.58
C ALA A 243 2.99 11.21 -1.12
N GLU A 244 4.31 11.00 -1.19
CA GLU A 244 5.27 11.96 -1.74
C GLU A 244 5.02 12.19 -3.24
N ALA A 245 4.65 11.16 -3.99
CA ALA A 245 4.29 11.29 -5.40
C ALA A 245 3.05 12.19 -5.61
N TYR A 246 2.03 12.04 -4.76
CA TYR A 246 0.84 12.90 -4.75
C TYR A 246 1.18 14.34 -4.34
N LEU A 247 1.80 14.52 -3.17
CA LEU A 247 2.07 15.83 -2.57
C LEU A 247 3.00 16.70 -3.42
N LYS A 248 3.93 16.09 -4.15
CA LYS A 248 4.93 16.78 -4.99
C LYS A 248 4.63 16.69 -6.48
N ASP A 249 3.44 16.25 -6.85
CA ASP A 249 2.98 16.08 -8.23
C ASP A 249 3.98 15.34 -9.15
N GLN A 250 4.61 14.28 -8.64
CA GLN A 250 5.77 13.69 -9.31
C GLN A 250 5.43 12.87 -10.56
N LYS A 251 4.14 12.57 -10.79
CA LYS A 251 3.65 11.66 -11.83
C LYS A 251 4.37 10.30 -11.79
N ARG A 252 4.66 9.79 -10.59
CA ARG A 252 5.40 8.52 -10.43
C ARG A 252 4.58 7.38 -11.00
N VAL A 253 5.24 6.47 -11.72
CA VAL A 253 4.65 5.19 -12.10
C VAL A 253 4.86 4.20 -10.95
N LEU A 254 3.80 3.88 -10.22
CA LEU A 254 3.84 3.01 -9.04
C LEU A 254 2.78 1.90 -9.13
N PRO A 255 3.13 0.64 -8.84
CA PRO A 255 2.15 -0.42 -8.72
C PRO A 255 1.38 -0.29 -7.40
N CYS A 256 0.07 -0.06 -7.49
CA CYS A 256 -0.82 0.01 -6.32
C CYS A 256 -2.18 -0.58 -6.65
N ALA A 257 -2.96 -0.94 -5.62
CA ALA A 257 -4.35 -1.32 -5.82
C ALA A 257 -5.15 -0.07 -6.19
N ALA A 258 -5.63 0.00 -7.43
CA ALA A 258 -6.38 1.14 -7.96
C ALA A 258 -7.66 0.64 -8.64
N HIS A 259 -8.66 1.51 -8.72
CA HIS A 259 -9.91 1.21 -9.41
C HIS A 259 -9.67 1.12 -10.91
N VAL A 260 -10.01 -0.02 -11.49
CA VAL A 260 -9.86 -0.30 -12.93
C VAL A 260 -11.23 -0.54 -13.54
N ASP A 261 -11.55 0.29 -14.53
CA ASP A 261 -12.77 0.23 -15.34
C ASP A 261 -12.35 0.45 -16.81
N GLY A 262 -12.55 -0.56 -17.65
CA GLY A 262 -12.09 -0.65 -19.03
C GLY A 262 -10.70 -1.30 -19.20
N ALA A 263 -9.66 -0.74 -18.58
CA ALA A 263 -8.29 -1.25 -18.76
C ALA A 263 -8.16 -2.71 -18.28
N TYR A 264 -7.32 -3.48 -18.97
CA TYR A 264 -7.17 -4.93 -18.75
C TYR A 264 -8.47 -5.73 -18.92
N GLY A 265 -9.50 -5.16 -19.56
CA GLY A 265 -10.82 -5.76 -19.71
C GLY A 265 -11.59 -5.90 -18.39
N LEU A 266 -11.25 -5.09 -17.38
CA LEU A 266 -11.93 -5.09 -16.08
C LEU A 266 -13.11 -4.13 -16.08
N ASP A 267 -14.11 -4.45 -15.27
CA ASP A 267 -15.35 -3.67 -15.10
C ASP A 267 -15.54 -3.34 -13.62
N GLY A 268 -14.81 -2.32 -13.15
CA GLY A 268 -15.00 -1.72 -11.82
C GLY A 268 -14.46 -2.52 -10.63
N PHE A 269 -13.15 -2.77 -10.57
CA PHE A 269 -12.51 -3.42 -9.42
C PHE A 269 -11.21 -2.75 -8.98
N TYR A 270 -10.91 -2.82 -7.68
CA TYR A 270 -9.60 -2.47 -7.15
C TYR A 270 -8.63 -3.64 -7.32
N VAL A 271 -7.59 -3.45 -8.12
CA VAL A 271 -6.57 -4.48 -8.41
C VAL A 271 -5.20 -3.82 -8.47
N GLY A 272 -4.14 -4.55 -8.08
CA GLY A 272 -2.77 -4.07 -8.23
C GLY A 272 -2.40 -3.88 -9.71
N VAL A 273 -2.20 -2.63 -10.10
CA VAL A 273 -1.81 -2.22 -11.45
C VAL A 273 -0.81 -1.07 -11.38
N PRO A 274 0.05 -0.89 -12.40
CA PRO A 274 0.86 0.31 -12.54
C PRO A 274 -0.05 1.53 -12.72
N THR A 275 0.19 2.55 -11.92
CA THR A 275 -0.56 3.81 -11.98
C THR A 275 0.38 4.99 -12.10
N VAL A 276 -0.10 6.08 -12.69
CA VAL A 276 0.53 7.40 -12.59
C VAL A 276 -0.10 8.11 -11.39
N ILE A 277 0.69 8.33 -10.34
CA ILE A 277 0.28 9.09 -9.16
C ILE A 277 0.82 10.52 -9.25
N GLY A 278 -0.09 11.49 -9.22
CA GLY A 278 0.20 12.93 -9.20
C GLY A 278 -0.77 13.67 -8.28
N ALA A 279 -0.80 15.00 -8.35
CA ALA A 279 -1.68 15.84 -7.54
C ALA A 279 -3.17 15.60 -7.81
N GLY A 280 -3.53 14.99 -8.95
CA GLY A 280 -4.88 14.50 -9.23
C GLY A 280 -5.21 13.12 -8.66
N GLY A 281 -4.38 12.57 -7.77
CA GLY A 281 -4.50 11.19 -7.29
C GLY A 281 -4.02 10.18 -8.33
N ILE A 282 -4.81 9.15 -8.61
CA ILE A 282 -4.56 8.18 -9.68
C ILE A 282 -4.99 8.78 -11.03
N GLU A 283 -4.03 9.35 -11.76
CA GLU A 283 -4.28 10.07 -13.01
C GLU A 283 -4.37 9.14 -14.23
N ARG A 284 -3.77 7.94 -14.13
CA ARG A 284 -3.76 6.95 -15.21
C ARG A 284 -3.50 5.55 -14.67
N VAL A 285 -4.21 4.56 -15.19
CA VAL A 285 -3.81 3.14 -15.12
C VAL A 285 -3.01 2.81 -16.38
N VAL A 286 -1.80 2.25 -16.23
CA VAL A 286 -0.90 1.95 -17.35
C VAL A 286 -1.17 0.54 -17.86
N GLU A 287 -2.00 0.40 -18.89
CA GLU A 287 -2.28 -0.91 -19.48
C GLU A 287 -1.08 -1.45 -20.27
N ILE A 288 -0.58 -2.61 -19.86
CA ILE A 288 0.53 -3.31 -20.53
C ILE A 288 0.02 -4.52 -21.30
N LYS A 289 0.73 -4.87 -22.37
CA LYS A 289 0.49 -6.14 -23.07
C LYS A 289 0.98 -7.28 -22.22
N MET A 290 0.13 -8.27 -21.92
CA MET A 290 0.46 -9.52 -21.24
C MET A 290 0.56 -10.67 -22.23
N ASN A 291 1.45 -11.63 -21.98
CA ASN A 291 1.43 -12.92 -22.67
C ASN A 291 0.35 -13.84 -22.07
N ALA A 292 0.13 -15.01 -22.67
CA ALA A 292 -0.94 -15.91 -22.26
C ALA A 292 -0.82 -16.40 -20.80
N GLU A 293 0.40 -16.68 -20.34
CA GLU A 293 0.66 -17.15 -18.98
C GLU A 293 0.39 -16.05 -17.95
N GLU A 294 0.86 -14.84 -18.22
CA GLU A 294 0.64 -13.67 -17.36
C GLU A 294 -0.82 -13.27 -17.32
N GLN A 295 -1.52 -13.36 -18.46
CA GLN A 295 -2.95 -13.08 -18.52
C GLN A 295 -3.75 -14.10 -17.70
N ALA A 296 -3.36 -15.39 -17.72
CA ALA A 296 -3.97 -16.42 -16.87
C ALA A 296 -3.68 -16.18 -15.37
N MET A 297 -2.45 -15.80 -15.01
CA MET A 297 -2.10 -15.43 -13.64
C MET A 297 -2.89 -14.21 -13.16
N PHE A 298 -3.00 -13.18 -14.00
CA PHE A 298 -3.75 -11.96 -13.71
C PHE A 298 -5.25 -12.24 -13.55
N ALA A 299 -5.84 -13.04 -14.45
CA ALA A 299 -7.25 -13.45 -14.32
C ALA A 299 -7.52 -14.17 -12.99
N LYS A 300 -6.67 -15.13 -12.61
CA LYS A 300 -6.77 -15.83 -11.32
C LYS A 300 -6.67 -14.85 -10.13
N SER A 301 -5.78 -13.87 -10.22
CA SER A 301 -5.62 -12.83 -9.21
C SER A 301 -6.89 -11.98 -9.06
N VAL A 302 -7.44 -11.52 -10.19
CA VAL A 302 -8.68 -10.75 -10.26
C VAL A 302 -9.86 -11.54 -9.70
N ASP A 303 -9.98 -12.82 -10.01
CA ASP A 303 -11.07 -13.65 -9.50
C ASP A 303 -11.00 -13.84 -7.97
N ALA A 304 -9.79 -13.90 -7.40
CA ALA A 304 -9.62 -13.89 -5.95
C ALA A 304 -10.09 -12.57 -5.31
N VAL A 305 -9.87 -11.43 -5.98
CA VAL A 305 -10.39 -10.13 -5.55
C VAL A 305 -11.91 -10.08 -5.65
N LYS A 306 -12.50 -10.54 -6.76
CA LYS A 306 -13.96 -10.62 -6.92
C LYS A 306 -14.61 -11.45 -5.81
N GLY A 307 -14.01 -12.59 -5.47
CA GLY A 307 -14.47 -13.43 -4.36
C GLY A 307 -14.44 -12.70 -3.01
N LEU A 308 -13.38 -11.93 -2.73
CA LEU A 308 -13.30 -11.10 -1.52
C LEU A 308 -14.37 -10.01 -1.48
N VAL A 309 -14.59 -9.30 -2.59
CA VAL A 309 -15.62 -8.26 -2.69
C VAL A 309 -17.02 -8.86 -2.49
N ALA A 310 -17.30 -10.00 -3.09
CA ALA A 310 -18.56 -10.71 -2.89
C ALA A 310 -18.77 -11.11 -1.42
N ALA A 311 -17.71 -11.58 -0.74
CA ALA A 311 -17.76 -11.86 0.69
C ALA A 311 -18.05 -10.60 1.52
N CYS A 312 -17.42 -9.45 1.21
CA CYS A 312 -17.74 -8.19 1.87
C CYS A 312 -19.22 -7.79 1.71
N LYS A 313 -19.77 -7.89 0.49
CA LYS A 313 -21.20 -7.61 0.22
C LYS A 313 -22.14 -8.53 0.99
N SER A 314 -21.70 -9.76 1.24
CA SER A 314 -22.48 -10.74 2.00
C SER A 314 -22.46 -10.44 3.51
N ILE A 315 -21.39 -9.83 4.00
CA ILE A 315 -21.22 -9.44 5.42
C ILE A 315 -21.94 -8.12 5.73
N ASP A 316 -21.88 -7.12 4.84
CA ASP A 316 -22.52 -5.81 5.03
C ASP A 316 -23.40 -5.46 3.83
N ALA A 317 -24.72 -5.51 4.04
CA ALA A 317 -25.72 -5.24 3.01
C ALA A 317 -25.72 -3.79 2.51
N SER A 318 -25.09 -2.84 3.22
CA SER A 318 -24.95 -1.46 2.71
C SER A 318 -23.97 -1.34 1.55
N LEU A 319 -23.19 -2.38 1.27
CA LEU A 319 -22.24 -2.46 0.16
C LEU A 319 -22.80 -3.22 -1.07
N ALA A 320 -24.01 -3.76 -0.96
CA ALA A 320 -24.62 -4.64 -1.98
C ALA A 320 -24.96 -3.88 -3.27
#